data_AF-W4Q087-F1
#
_entry.id   AF-W4Q087-F1
#
_cell.length_a   1.000
_cell.length_b   1.000
_cell.length_c   1.000
_cell.angle_alpha   90.00
_cell.angle_beta   90.00
_cell.angle_gamma   90.00
#
_symmetry.space_group_name_H-M   'P 1'
#
loop_
_entity.id
_entity.type
_entity.pdbx_description
1 polymer ?
#
loop_
_entity_poly.entity_id
_entity_poly.type
_entity_poly.pdbx_seq_one_letter_code
_entity_poly.pdbx_strand_id
1 'polypeptide(L)'
;MGNVNAEGMDRRFFHRLGASRLERTICQSAGSVGYTYTMGGAYGIDPEETTETKLFILWGINAVSTNMHQMMLAQKARKNGAKIIVIDVHKNQTGRMADWFIPIAPGTDSALALGIMHVLFSENLVNEAFLREYTVGYKELEEHVRQYDPKTVSHLTGVSVEDILKLARMYGTTSPSFIRIGNGLQHHDNGGMIVRTISCLPV
;
A
#
# COMPACT_ATOMS: atom_id res chain seq x y z
N MET A 1 11.24 -15.47 -30.21
CA MET A 1 10.16 -16.40 -29.79
C MET A 1 9.17 -15.59 -28.98
N GLY A 2 7.89 -15.62 -29.37
CA GLY A 2 6.84 -14.91 -28.63
C GLY A 2 6.63 -15.58 -27.28
N ASN A 3 6.63 -14.79 -26.21
CA ASN A 3 6.32 -15.29 -24.88
C ASN A 3 4.94 -15.96 -24.90
N VAL A 4 4.90 -17.27 -24.64
CA VAL A 4 3.68 -18.06 -24.45
C VAL A 4 3.20 -17.83 -23.02
N ASN A 5 3.03 -16.56 -22.64
CA ASN A 5 2.40 -16.22 -21.39
C ASN A 5 0.90 -15.99 -21.63
N ALA A 6 0.11 -16.03 -20.56
CA ALA A 6 -1.32 -15.84 -20.64
C ALA A 6 -1.66 -14.58 -21.47
N GLU A 7 -2.70 -14.67 -22.31
CA GLU A 7 -3.31 -13.53 -23.03
C GLU A 7 -2.61 -13.04 -24.33
N GLY A 8 -1.68 -13.81 -24.89
CA GLY A 8 -0.93 -13.42 -26.11
C GLY A 8 -1.64 -13.69 -27.45
N MET A 9 -2.04 -14.95 -27.70
CA MET A 9 -2.56 -15.37 -29.02
C MET A 9 -4.08 -15.16 -29.16
N ASP A 10 -4.83 -15.40 -28.10
CA ASP A 10 -6.27 -15.20 -28.02
C ASP A 10 -6.65 -13.74 -28.33
N ARG A 11 -5.92 -12.78 -27.74
CA ARG A 11 -6.19 -11.35 -27.98
C ARG A 11 -6.01 -10.94 -29.45
N ARG A 12 -4.95 -11.42 -30.11
CA ARG A 12 -4.71 -11.13 -31.54
C ARG A 12 -5.81 -11.70 -32.42
N PHE A 13 -6.27 -12.91 -32.12
CA PHE A 13 -7.36 -13.57 -32.82
C PHE A 13 -8.68 -12.81 -32.65
N PHE A 14 -9.06 -12.48 -31.40
CA PHE A 14 -10.29 -11.74 -31.13
C PHE A 14 -10.28 -10.31 -31.67
N HIS A 15 -9.12 -9.64 -31.69
CA HIS A 15 -8.98 -8.33 -32.37
C HIS A 15 -9.23 -8.45 -33.88
N ARG A 16 -8.72 -9.50 -34.54
CA ARG A 16 -8.93 -9.70 -35.98
C ARG A 16 -10.39 -10.00 -36.35
N LEU A 17 -11.14 -10.61 -35.43
CA LEU A 17 -12.57 -10.87 -35.55
C LEU A 17 -13.43 -9.63 -35.26
N GLY A 18 -12.85 -8.55 -34.71
CA GLY A 18 -13.62 -7.39 -34.25
C GLY A 18 -14.49 -7.70 -33.03
N ALA A 19 -14.10 -8.68 -32.21
CA ALA A 19 -14.88 -9.07 -31.05
C ALA A 19 -14.86 -7.98 -29.96
N SER A 20 -15.97 -7.87 -29.22
CA SER A 20 -16.06 -7.00 -28.05
C SER A 20 -15.01 -7.38 -27.00
N ARG A 21 -14.35 -6.37 -26.41
CA ARG A 21 -13.34 -6.56 -25.37
C ARG A 21 -14.00 -6.70 -24.01
N LEU A 22 -13.59 -7.70 -23.23
CA LEU A 22 -13.98 -7.80 -21.82
C LEU A 22 -13.01 -6.99 -20.97
N GLU A 23 -13.52 -5.94 -20.34
CA GLU A 23 -12.78 -5.22 -19.31
C GLU A 23 -12.84 -6.02 -17.99
N ARG A 24 -11.68 -6.40 -17.47
CA ARG A 24 -11.58 -7.23 -16.25
C ARG A 24 -11.60 -6.37 -15.01
N THR A 25 -12.78 -5.90 -14.63
CA THR A 25 -12.95 -4.84 -13.62
C THR A 25 -13.13 -5.34 -12.18
N ILE A 26 -13.28 -6.65 -11.97
CA ILE A 26 -13.84 -7.18 -10.73
C ILE A 26 -12.97 -6.90 -9.49
N CYS A 27 -11.66 -7.18 -9.55
CA CYS A 27 -10.84 -7.23 -8.34
C CYS A 27 -10.02 -5.97 -8.05
N GLN A 28 -9.51 -5.29 -9.07
CA GLN A 28 -8.44 -4.28 -8.89
C GLN A 28 -8.62 -3.00 -9.73
N SER A 29 -9.77 -2.82 -10.38
CA SER A 29 -9.97 -1.69 -11.30
C SER A 29 -9.74 -0.34 -10.61
N ALA A 30 -10.44 -0.11 -9.49
CA ALA A 30 -10.35 1.13 -8.73
C ALA A 30 -8.92 1.41 -8.24
N GLY A 31 -8.26 0.43 -7.62
CA GLY A 31 -6.90 0.60 -7.11
C GLY A 31 -5.86 0.76 -8.22
N SER A 32 -6.02 0.09 -9.36
CA SER A 32 -5.11 0.25 -10.51
C SER A 32 -5.18 1.67 -11.08
N VAL A 33 -6.38 2.24 -11.19
CA VAL A 33 -6.56 3.64 -11.62
C VAL A 33 -5.95 4.60 -10.59
N GLY A 34 -6.23 4.40 -9.31
CA GLY A 34 -5.67 5.19 -8.22
C GLY A 34 -4.15 5.18 -8.18
N TYR A 35 -3.54 3.99 -8.26
CA TYR A 35 -2.10 3.80 -8.29
C TYR A 35 -1.46 4.44 -9.52
N THR A 36 -2.08 4.29 -10.70
CA THR A 36 -1.59 4.89 -11.95
C THR A 36 -1.60 6.42 -11.88
N TYR A 37 -2.58 7.03 -11.20
CA TYR A 37 -2.59 8.49 -11.01
C TYR A 37 -1.41 9.01 -10.18
N THR A 38 -0.93 8.24 -9.21
CA THR A 38 0.21 8.65 -8.36
C THR A 38 1.54 8.27 -8.99
N MET A 39 1.66 7.03 -9.46
CA MET A 39 2.93 6.41 -9.86
C MET A 39 3.15 6.40 -11.37
N GLY A 40 2.19 6.87 -12.17
CA GLY A 40 2.26 6.89 -13.64
C GLY A 40 2.08 5.54 -14.34
N GLY A 41 2.01 4.44 -13.59
CA GLY A 41 1.81 3.09 -14.11
C GLY A 41 1.89 2.02 -13.02
N ALA A 42 1.78 0.76 -13.42
CA ALA A 42 1.90 -0.40 -12.52
C ALA A 42 3.37 -0.80 -12.33
N TYR A 43 4.18 0.11 -11.80
CA TYR A 43 5.58 -0.14 -11.47
C TYR A 43 5.70 -0.61 -10.03
N GLY A 44 6.45 -1.67 -9.79
CA GLY A 44 6.72 -2.20 -8.47
C GLY A 44 8.15 -2.72 -8.38
N ILE A 45 8.56 -3.14 -7.19
CA ILE A 45 9.86 -3.77 -6.99
C ILE A 45 9.81 -5.24 -7.42
N ASP A 46 10.99 -5.80 -7.74
CA ASP A 46 11.12 -7.24 -7.88
C ASP A 46 10.78 -7.90 -6.53
N PRO A 47 9.82 -8.84 -6.47
CA PRO A 47 9.51 -9.54 -5.24
C PRO A 47 10.74 -10.17 -4.58
N GLU A 48 11.72 -10.68 -5.34
CA GLU A 48 12.91 -11.33 -4.78
C GLU A 48 13.79 -10.37 -3.98
N GLU A 49 13.81 -9.08 -4.33
CA GLU A 49 14.53 -8.04 -3.58
C GLU A 49 13.89 -7.71 -2.22
N THR A 50 12.63 -8.11 -2.01
CA THR A 50 11.94 -7.87 -0.74
C THR A 50 12.63 -8.56 0.45
N THR A 51 13.52 -9.53 0.23
CA THR A 51 14.25 -10.19 1.33
C THR A 51 15.16 -9.24 2.13
N GLU A 52 15.54 -8.10 1.54
CA GLU A 52 16.38 -7.07 2.17
C GLU A 52 15.56 -5.99 2.90
N THR A 53 14.22 -6.08 2.82
CA THR A 53 13.31 -5.15 3.50
C THR A 53 13.40 -5.32 5.02
N LYS A 54 13.50 -4.21 5.76
CA LYS A 54 13.50 -4.20 7.23
C LYS A 54 12.11 -3.98 7.83
N LEU A 55 11.19 -3.38 7.08
CA LEU A 55 9.82 -3.15 7.52
C LEU A 55 8.81 -3.50 6.43
N PHE A 56 7.97 -4.49 6.69
CA PHE A 56 6.81 -4.83 5.86
C PHE A 56 5.55 -4.24 6.47
N ILE A 57 4.78 -3.52 5.66
CA ILE A 57 3.42 -3.09 6.00
C ILE A 57 2.47 -3.78 5.02
N LEU A 58 1.79 -4.81 5.50
CA LEU A 58 0.79 -5.54 4.72
C LEU A 58 -0.58 -4.94 5.02
N TRP A 59 -1.17 -4.25 4.04
CA TRP A 59 -2.34 -3.41 4.25
C TRP A 59 -3.55 -3.96 3.49
N GLY A 60 -4.60 -4.36 4.22
CA GLY A 60 -5.85 -4.86 3.66
C GLY A 60 -5.68 -6.14 2.85
N ILE A 61 -4.77 -7.03 3.29
CA ILE A 61 -4.38 -8.24 2.58
C ILE A 61 -4.32 -9.46 3.50
N ASN A 62 -4.89 -10.58 3.03
CA ASN A 62 -4.65 -11.89 3.61
C ASN A 62 -3.56 -12.63 2.80
N ALA A 63 -2.32 -12.16 2.90
CA ALA A 63 -1.18 -12.64 2.11
C ALA A 63 -0.90 -14.14 2.32
N VAL A 64 -1.13 -14.69 3.52
CA VAL A 64 -0.96 -16.12 3.79
C VAL A 64 -1.81 -16.99 2.85
N SER A 65 -3.05 -16.57 2.56
CA SER A 65 -3.96 -17.32 1.69
C SER A 65 -3.90 -16.90 0.22
N THR A 66 -3.54 -15.64 -0.07
CA THR A 66 -3.68 -15.05 -1.42
C THR A 66 -2.36 -14.69 -2.09
N ASN A 67 -1.26 -14.62 -1.34
CA ASN A 67 0.07 -14.27 -1.85
C ASN A 67 1.16 -14.99 -1.03
N MET A 68 1.09 -16.32 -1.00
CA MET A 68 1.97 -17.17 -0.19
C MET A 68 3.45 -16.99 -0.55
N HIS A 69 3.77 -16.75 -1.82
CA HIS A 69 5.14 -16.49 -2.28
C HIS A 69 5.72 -15.24 -1.60
N GLN A 70 4.98 -14.12 -1.59
CA GLN A 70 5.43 -12.91 -0.90
C GLN A 70 5.59 -13.14 0.61
N MET A 71 4.72 -13.95 1.21
CA MET A 71 4.81 -14.29 2.63
C MET A 71 6.09 -15.08 2.93
N MET A 72 6.51 -15.99 2.04
CA MET A 72 7.79 -16.72 2.17
C MET A 72 8.99 -15.78 2.16
N LEU A 73 8.99 -14.77 1.28
CA LEU A 73 10.04 -13.77 1.18
C LEU A 73 10.07 -12.86 2.42
N ALA A 74 8.90 -12.41 2.89
CA ALA A 74 8.78 -11.64 4.13
C ALA A 74 9.25 -12.44 5.36
N GLN A 75 9.01 -13.75 5.41
CA GLN A 75 9.55 -14.61 6.48
C GLN A 75 11.08 -14.73 6.41
N LYS A 76 11.68 -14.78 5.21
CA LYS A 76 13.13 -14.77 5.05
C LYS A 76 13.73 -13.45 5.56
N ALA A 77 13.14 -12.31 5.20
CA ALA A 77 13.53 -11.01 5.74
C ALA A 77 13.35 -10.93 7.26
N ARG A 78 12.25 -11.48 7.80
CA ARG A 78 11.99 -11.51 9.26
C ARG A 78 13.06 -12.29 10.02
N LYS A 79 13.60 -13.38 9.45
CA LYS A 79 14.75 -14.10 10.04
C LYS A 79 16.01 -13.22 10.14
N ASN A 80 16.13 -12.21 9.28
CA ASN A 80 17.20 -11.22 9.30
C ASN A 80 16.87 -9.97 10.14
N GLY A 81 15.79 -10.01 10.93
CA GLY A 81 15.40 -8.94 11.85
C GLY A 81 14.34 -7.97 11.31
N ALA A 82 13.79 -8.20 10.11
CA ALA A 82 12.69 -7.39 9.60
C ALA A 82 11.43 -7.51 10.47
N LYS A 83 10.59 -6.48 10.47
CA LYS A 83 9.28 -6.47 11.13
C LYS A 83 8.16 -6.57 10.13
N ILE A 84 7.12 -7.35 10.45
CA ILE A 84 5.91 -7.50 9.67
C ILE A 84 4.74 -6.90 10.43
N ILE A 85 4.22 -5.78 9.93
CA ILE A 85 3.02 -5.11 10.40
C ILE A 85 1.87 -5.46 9.47
N VAL A 86 0.71 -5.76 10.04
CA VAL A 86 -0.53 -5.94 9.28
C VAL A 86 -1.57 -4.90 9.72
N ILE A 87 -2.11 -4.17 8.75
CA ILE A 87 -3.24 -3.25 8.93
C ILE A 87 -4.44 -3.87 8.24
N ASP A 88 -5.47 -4.25 8.98
CA ASP A 88 -6.67 -4.89 8.43
C ASP A 88 -7.88 -4.69 9.35
N VAL A 89 -9.09 -4.79 8.80
CA VAL A 89 -10.35 -4.66 9.55
C VAL A 89 -10.61 -5.86 10.46
N HIS A 90 -10.04 -7.02 10.11
CA HIS A 90 -10.15 -8.24 10.89
C HIS A 90 -8.80 -8.96 10.97
N LYS A 91 -8.52 -9.59 12.11
CA LYS A 91 -7.29 -10.34 12.36
C LYS A 91 -7.28 -11.71 11.64
N ASN A 92 -7.09 -11.64 10.33
CA ASN A 92 -6.96 -12.77 9.41
C ASN A 92 -5.68 -13.59 9.68
N GLN A 93 -5.43 -14.65 8.89
CA GLN A 93 -4.25 -15.52 9.07
C GLN A 93 -2.92 -14.74 9.04
N THR A 94 -2.82 -13.76 8.15
CA THR A 94 -1.64 -12.89 8.03
C THR A 94 -1.48 -12.03 9.27
N GLY A 95 -2.57 -11.41 9.76
CA GLY A 95 -2.58 -10.62 11.00
C GLY A 95 -2.24 -11.43 12.27
N ARG A 96 -2.49 -12.74 12.28
CA ARG A 96 -2.08 -13.64 13.38
C ARG A 96 -0.58 -13.95 13.38
N MET A 97 0.06 -13.90 12.20
CA MET A 97 1.50 -14.17 12.05
C MET A 97 2.38 -12.91 12.15
N ALA A 98 1.76 -11.73 12.08
CA ALA A 98 2.43 -10.44 12.13
C ALA A 98 3.08 -10.18 13.50
N ASP A 99 4.18 -9.43 13.50
CA ASP A 99 4.80 -8.90 14.72
C ASP A 99 3.89 -7.88 15.41
N TRP A 100 3.11 -7.16 14.62
CA TRP A 100 2.13 -6.19 15.10
C TRP A 100 0.92 -6.14 14.18
N PHE A 101 -0.27 -6.20 14.78
CA PHE A 101 -1.54 -6.09 14.09
C PHE A 101 -2.24 -4.80 14.50
N ILE A 102 -2.63 -3.99 13.52
CA ILE A 102 -3.32 -2.73 13.72
C ILE A 102 -4.75 -2.88 13.16
N PRO A 103 -5.78 -2.96 14.03
CA PRO A 103 -7.17 -3.00 13.59
C PRO A 103 -7.59 -1.62 13.10
N ILE A 104 -8.14 -1.54 11.89
CA ILE A 104 -8.67 -0.29 11.32
C ILE A 104 -10.18 -0.41 11.06
N ALA A 105 -10.93 0.67 11.22
CA ALA A 105 -12.32 0.74 10.81
C ALA A 105 -12.42 0.64 9.27
N PRO A 106 -13.37 -0.16 8.72
CA PRO A 106 -13.53 -0.33 7.28
C PRO A 106 -13.68 1.00 6.52
N GLY A 107 -12.91 1.18 5.44
CA GLY A 107 -13.01 2.34 4.54
C GLY A 107 -12.32 3.61 5.05
N THR A 108 -11.59 3.54 6.17
CA THR A 108 -10.94 4.70 6.81
C THR A 108 -9.43 4.75 6.54
N ASP A 109 -8.90 3.89 5.68
CA ASP A 109 -7.47 3.74 5.41
C ASP A 109 -6.81 5.01 4.85
N SER A 110 -7.54 5.83 4.09
CA SER A 110 -7.04 7.14 3.67
C SER A 110 -6.75 8.06 4.86
N ALA A 111 -7.62 8.07 5.89
CA ALA A 111 -7.39 8.88 7.07
C ALA A 111 -6.16 8.40 7.84
N LEU A 112 -5.96 7.08 7.95
CA LEU A 112 -4.74 6.53 8.55
C LEU A 112 -3.49 6.92 7.76
N ALA A 113 -3.51 6.78 6.43
CA ALA A 113 -2.38 7.14 5.58
C ALA A 113 -2.04 8.64 5.67
N LEU A 114 -3.04 9.52 5.64
CA LEU A 114 -2.85 10.97 5.83
C LEU A 114 -2.33 11.31 7.23
N GLY A 115 -2.78 10.59 8.26
CA GLY A 115 -2.26 10.72 9.62
C GLY A 115 -0.80 10.28 9.76
N ILE A 116 -0.40 9.22 9.05
CA ILE A 116 1.00 8.81 8.97
C ILE A 116 1.83 9.93 8.32
N MET A 117 1.38 10.45 7.18
CA MET A 117 2.07 11.57 6.50
C MET A 117 2.17 12.82 7.38
N HIS A 118 1.10 13.17 8.11
CA HIS A 118 1.11 14.27 9.07
C HIS A 118 2.27 14.15 10.06
N VAL A 119 2.45 12.96 10.64
CA VAL A 119 3.54 12.71 11.59
C VAL A 119 4.91 12.75 10.89
N LEU A 120 5.03 12.19 9.68
CA LEU A 120 6.27 12.22 8.92
C LEU A 120 6.72 13.66 8.60
N PHE A 121 5.80 14.52 8.13
CA PHE A 121 6.11 15.92 7.85
C PHE A 121 6.39 16.71 9.14
N SER A 122 5.52 16.59 10.16
CA SER A 122 5.68 17.34 11.41
C SER A 122 6.94 16.99 12.20
N GLU A 123 7.44 15.75 12.09
CA GLU A 123 8.67 15.29 12.73
C GLU A 123 9.90 15.34 11.81
N ASN A 124 9.78 15.89 10.60
CA ASN A 124 10.86 15.96 9.59
C ASN A 124 11.48 14.59 9.26
N LEU A 125 10.66 13.55 9.16
CA LEU A 125 11.06 12.18 8.80
C LEU A 125 10.96 11.89 7.29
N VAL A 126 10.59 12.89 6.49
CA VAL A 126 10.49 12.79 5.03
C VAL A 126 11.83 13.01 4.35
N ASN A 127 12.02 12.41 3.17
CA ASN A 127 13.18 12.69 2.33
C ASN A 127 12.92 13.91 1.43
N GLU A 128 13.19 15.11 1.93
CA GLU A 128 12.93 16.35 1.19
C GLU A 128 13.65 16.43 -0.16
N ALA A 129 14.86 15.87 -0.27
CA ALA A 129 15.61 15.88 -1.53
C ALA A 129 14.88 15.06 -2.60
N PHE A 130 14.37 13.88 -2.22
CA PHE A 130 13.57 13.04 -3.11
C PHE A 130 12.25 13.72 -3.47
N LEU A 131 11.51 14.25 -2.49
CA LEU A 131 10.25 14.94 -2.73
C LEU A 131 10.41 16.09 -3.72
N ARG A 132 11.46 16.90 -3.60
CA ARG A 132 11.71 18.03 -4.49
C ARG A 132 12.05 17.61 -5.93
N GLU A 133 12.76 16.50 -6.11
CA GLU A 133 13.28 16.08 -7.41
C GLU A 133 12.31 15.16 -8.17
N TYR A 134 11.61 14.26 -7.46
CA TYR A 134 10.87 13.15 -8.06
C TYR A 134 9.35 13.21 -7.84
N THR A 135 8.83 14.26 -7.20
CA THR A 135 7.39 14.39 -6.95
C THR A 135 6.82 15.72 -7.42
N VAL A 136 5.49 15.77 -7.56
CA VAL A 136 4.72 16.98 -7.84
C VAL A 136 3.64 17.15 -6.78
N GLY A 137 3.39 18.38 -6.36
CA GLY A 137 2.30 18.68 -5.43
C GLY A 137 2.56 18.33 -3.95
N TYR A 138 3.80 18.00 -3.56
CA TYR A 138 4.09 17.56 -2.18
C TYR A 138 3.91 18.67 -1.14
N LYS A 139 4.03 19.95 -1.51
CA LYS A 139 3.81 21.08 -0.60
C LYS A 139 2.33 21.29 -0.31
N GLU A 140 1.49 21.13 -1.33
CA GLU A 140 0.04 21.14 -1.21
C GLU A 140 -0.43 19.95 -0.35
N LEU A 141 0.21 18.79 -0.51
CA LEU A 141 -0.01 17.63 0.34
C LEU A 141 0.41 17.90 1.79
N GLU A 142 1.61 18.47 2.01
CA GLU A 142 2.12 18.83 3.34
C GLU A 142 1.14 19.77 4.07
N GLU A 143 0.63 20.79 3.39
CA GLU A 143 -0.39 21.69 3.98
C GLU A 143 -1.69 20.95 4.25
N HIS A 144 -2.14 20.10 3.31
CA HIS A 144 -3.39 19.35 3.44
C HIS A 144 -3.38 18.37 4.62
N VAL A 145 -2.26 17.68 4.88
CA VAL A 145 -2.18 16.68 5.96
C VAL A 145 -2.20 17.29 7.36
N ARG A 146 -2.01 18.61 7.51
CA ARG A 146 -2.04 19.29 8.83
C ARG A 146 -3.36 19.10 9.58
N GLN A 147 -4.48 18.98 8.85
CA GLN A 147 -5.80 18.73 9.44
C GLN A 147 -6.01 17.28 9.94
N TYR A 148 -5.10 16.37 9.58
CA TYR A 148 -5.15 14.95 9.96
C TYR A 148 -4.24 14.68 11.16
N ASP A 149 -4.41 15.45 12.23
CA ASP A 149 -3.65 15.21 13.46
C ASP A 149 -3.98 13.81 14.05
N PRO A 150 -3.07 13.21 14.82
CA PRO A 150 -3.26 11.86 15.35
C PRO A 150 -4.55 11.65 16.14
N LYS A 151 -5.08 12.67 16.83
CA LYS A 151 -6.35 12.54 17.57
C LYS A 151 -7.54 12.46 16.63
N THR A 152 -7.59 13.33 15.62
CA THR A 152 -8.63 13.30 14.59
C THR A 152 -8.59 11.97 13.83
N VAL A 153 -7.40 11.52 13.43
CA VAL A 153 -7.23 10.25 12.72
C VAL A 153 -7.61 9.07 13.59
N SER A 154 -7.25 9.09 14.88
CA SER A 154 -7.66 8.06 15.84
C SER A 154 -9.18 7.96 15.96
N HIS A 155 -9.87 9.10 16.03
CA HIS A 155 -11.33 9.14 16.07
C HIS A 155 -11.98 8.54 14.80
N LEU A 156 -11.44 8.86 13.61
CA LEU A 156 -11.96 8.38 12.34
C LEU A 156 -11.71 6.88 12.13
N THR A 157 -10.51 6.41 12.48
CA THR A 157 -10.02 5.08 12.11
C THR A 157 -10.24 4.03 13.19
N GLY A 158 -10.44 4.44 14.44
CA GLY A 158 -10.44 3.57 15.61
C GLY A 158 -9.04 3.07 16.02
N VAL A 159 -7.97 3.44 15.29
CA VAL A 159 -6.59 3.14 15.66
C VAL A 159 -6.17 4.08 16.79
N SER A 160 -5.47 3.60 17.82
CA SER A 160 -5.06 4.47 18.93
C SER A 160 -4.05 5.53 18.46
N VAL A 161 -4.05 6.71 19.10
CA VAL A 161 -3.06 7.77 18.84
C VAL A 161 -1.63 7.24 19.00
N GLU A 162 -1.40 6.40 20.01
CA GLU A 162 -0.10 5.78 20.27
C GLU A 162 0.33 4.89 19.10
N ASP A 163 -0.56 4.04 18.60
CA ASP A 163 -0.28 3.17 17.47
C ASP A 163 -0.03 3.96 16.18
N ILE A 164 -0.77 5.05 15.93
CA ILE A 164 -0.54 5.93 14.77
C ILE A 164 0.86 6.54 14.82
N LEU A 165 1.23 7.15 15.96
CA LEU A 165 2.54 7.76 16.15
C LEU A 165 3.67 6.73 16.03
N LYS A 166 3.48 5.56 16.65
CA LYS A 166 4.46 4.47 16.61
C LYS A 166 4.65 3.92 15.20
N LEU A 167 3.56 3.71 14.46
CA LEU A 167 3.60 3.24 13.07
C LEU A 167 4.32 4.25 12.19
N ALA A 168 3.95 5.53 12.28
CA ALA A 168 4.51 6.58 11.45
C ALA A 168 6.01 6.78 11.71
N ARG A 169 6.42 6.84 12.99
CA ARG A 169 7.84 6.94 13.35
C ARG A 169 8.63 5.72 12.89
N MET A 170 8.11 4.51 13.14
CA MET A 170 8.77 3.28 12.68
C MET A 170 8.93 3.26 11.17
N TYR A 171 7.91 3.70 10.42
CA TYR A 171 7.96 3.81 8.97
C TYR A 171 9.00 4.84 8.51
N GLY A 172 8.99 6.05 9.09
CA GLY A 172 9.91 7.13 8.73
C GLY A 172 11.38 6.85 9.09
N THR A 173 11.65 6.05 10.13
CA THR A 173 13.03 5.76 10.57
C THR A 173 13.58 4.42 10.07
N THR A 174 12.77 3.57 9.42
CA THR A 174 13.20 2.21 9.03
C THR A 174 13.27 2.08 7.52
N SER A 175 14.50 1.94 7.00
CA SER A 175 14.75 1.71 5.57
C SER A 175 15.64 0.49 5.32
N PRO A 176 15.35 -0.36 4.32
CA PRO A 176 14.22 -0.26 3.37
C PRO A 176 12.87 -0.69 3.98
N SER A 177 11.79 -0.02 3.59
CA SER A 177 10.41 -0.37 3.95
C SER A 177 9.61 -0.76 2.71
N PHE A 178 8.67 -1.70 2.85
CA PHE A 178 7.81 -2.16 1.76
C PHE A 178 6.34 -2.17 2.20
N ILE A 179 5.50 -1.45 1.45
CA ILE A 179 4.04 -1.47 1.64
C ILE A 179 3.42 -2.38 0.58
N ARG A 180 2.73 -3.43 1.02
CA ARG A 180 1.93 -4.28 0.15
C ARG A 180 0.44 -4.00 0.36
N ILE A 181 -0.15 -3.33 -0.63
CA ILE A 181 -1.58 -3.04 -0.68
C ILE A 181 -2.33 -4.26 -1.22
N GLY A 182 -3.35 -4.71 -0.50
CA GLY A 182 -4.27 -5.76 -0.94
C GLY A 182 -5.49 -5.26 -1.71
N ASN A 183 -6.38 -6.17 -2.04
CA ASN A 183 -7.64 -5.85 -2.72
C ASN A 183 -8.77 -5.48 -1.75
N GLY A 184 -8.65 -5.80 -0.46
CA GLY A 184 -9.74 -5.64 0.51
C GLY A 184 -10.26 -4.20 0.59
N LEU A 185 -9.34 -3.24 0.56
CA LEU A 185 -9.63 -1.80 0.60
C LEU A 185 -10.00 -1.18 -0.76
N GLN A 186 -10.22 -1.98 -1.81
CA GLN A 186 -10.60 -1.48 -3.14
C GLN A 186 -12.09 -1.63 -3.45
N HIS A 187 -12.81 -2.45 -2.68
CA HIS A 187 -14.22 -2.79 -2.92
C HIS A 187 -15.19 -1.89 -2.15
N HIS A 188 -14.96 -0.57 -2.23
CA HIS A 188 -15.88 0.45 -1.76
C HIS A 188 -15.76 1.69 -2.65
N ASP A 189 -16.72 2.61 -2.55
CA ASP A 189 -16.87 3.75 -3.46
C ASP A 189 -15.61 4.64 -3.56
N ASN A 190 -14.76 4.62 -2.53
CA ASN A 190 -13.55 5.44 -2.43
C ASN A 190 -12.24 4.62 -2.61
N GLY A 191 -12.31 3.35 -3.02
CA GLY A 191 -11.17 2.43 -3.00
C GLY A 191 -9.98 2.87 -3.87
N GLY A 192 -10.25 3.49 -5.02
CA GLY A 192 -9.20 4.06 -5.87
C GLY A 192 -8.46 5.21 -5.19
N MET A 193 -9.18 6.07 -4.46
CA MET A 193 -8.57 7.14 -3.69
C MET A 193 -7.79 6.61 -2.48
N ILE A 194 -8.24 5.53 -1.85
CA ILE A 194 -7.46 4.88 -0.79
C ILE A 194 -6.10 4.42 -1.31
N VAL A 195 -6.10 3.66 -2.42
CA VAL A 195 -4.84 3.17 -3.01
C VAL A 195 -3.95 4.34 -3.42
N ARG A 196 -4.53 5.39 -4.02
CA ARG A 196 -3.83 6.62 -4.36
C ARG A 196 -3.18 7.26 -3.13
N THR A 197 -3.92 7.44 -2.04
CA THR A 197 -3.39 8.02 -0.80
C THR A 197 -2.25 7.18 -0.22
N ILE A 198 -2.42 5.85 -0.11
CA ILE A 198 -1.37 4.97 0.41
C ILE A 198 -0.12 4.99 -0.50
N SER A 199 -0.29 5.08 -1.81
CA SER A 199 0.83 5.19 -2.76
C SER A 199 1.62 6.50 -2.66
N CYS A 200 1.13 7.51 -1.94
CA CYS A 200 1.90 8.72 -1.62
C CYS A 200 2.80 8.55 -0.38
N LEU A 201 2.80 7.40 0.32
CA LEU A 201 3.69 7.17 1.46
C LEU A 201 5.14 6.84 1.06
N PRO A 202 5.40 6.00 0.04
CA PRO A 202 6.77 5.63 -0.34
C PRO A 202 7.57 6.74 -1.05
N VAL A 203 7.00 7.93 -1.21
CA VAL A 203 7.62 9.09 -1.87
C VAL A 203 8.14 10.10 -0.87
#